data_AF-A0A661Q5W5-F1
#
_entry.id   AF-A0A661Q5W5-F1
#
_cell.length_a   1.000
_cell.length_b   1.000
_cell.length_c   1.000
_cell.angle_alpha   90.00
_cell.angle_beta   90.00
_cell.angle_gamma   90.00
#
_symmetry.space_group_name_H-M   'P 1'
#
loop_
_entity.id
_entity.type
_entity.pdbx_description
1 polymer ?
#
loop_
_entity_poly.entity_id
_entity_poly.type
_entity_poly.pdbx_seq_one_letter_code
_entity_poly.pdbx_strand_id
1 'polypeptide(L)'
;MILDGKAPTGPVEKSWDNYRNDQKLVNPSNKRKYKILVVGSGLAGGAGAASLGELGYNVDCFCYQDSPRRAHSIGAQGGINAAKNYPSDGDSIYRLFYDTVKGGDFRSREADVWRLAQVSNNIIDQCVAQGVPFARDYAGYLDNRSFGGAQVSRTFYARGQTGQQLLLGAYSALSRQIKNKTVTMHSRTEMLDLVVVDGVAKGITVRNLMTGEIESHWGDAVILATGGYVNVFYLSTNAMGSSVTAIWKAAKKGAYMANPCYTQIHPTCIPVHGDAQSKLTLMSESLRNDGRIWVPKKAEDCEKHASEIPEADRDYYLERKYPSFGNLAPRDISSR
;
A
#
# COMPACT_ATOMS: atom_id res chain seq x y z
N MET A 1 4.01 -15.51 -25.50
CA MET A 1 3.12 -14.35 -25.71
C MET A 1 3.72 -13.18 -24.95
N ILE A 2 4.11 -12.10 -25.64
CA ILE A 2 4.51 -10.86 -24.97
C ILE A 2 3.21 -10.13 -24.62
N LEU A 3 2.97 -9.88 -23.33
CA LEU A 3 1.78 -9.16 -22.88
C LEU A 3 1.90 -7.68 -23.23
N ASP A 4 0.92 -7.12 -23.93
CA ASP A 4 0.82 -5.67 -24.14
C ASP A 4 0.28 -5.01 -22.88
N GLY A 5 1.17 -4.32 -22.15
CA GLY A 5 0.83 -3.58 -20.94
C GLY A 5 0.10 -2.26 -21.19
N LYS A 6 -0.08 -1.85 -22.46
CA LYS A 6 -0.64 -0.54 -22.87
C LYS A 6 0.01 0.65 -22.18
N ALA A 7 1.30 0.51 -21.85
CA ALA A 7 2.09 1.60 -21.29
C ALA A 7 2.33 2.66 -22.38
N PRO A 8 2.33 3.96 -22.03
CA PRO A 8 2.65 5.01 -23.00
C PRO A 8 4.04 4.80 -23.60
N THR A 9 4.15 4.93 -24.92
CA THR A 9 5.42 4.76 -25.65
C THR A 9 6.27 6.02 -25.59
N GLY A 10 7.60 5.88 -25.72
CA GLY A 10 8.56 6.97 -25.72
C GLY A 10 9.45 7.01 -24.47
N PRO A 11 10.17 8.11 -24.22
CA PRO A 11 11.00 8.28 -23.03
C PRO A 11 10.18 8.11 -21.75
N VAL A 12 10.70 7.34 -20.79
CA VAL A 12 10.01 7.00 -19.54
C VAL A 12 9.59 8.27 -18.78
N GLU A 13 10.42 9.31 -18.84
CA GLU A 13 10.21 10.58 -18.15
C GLU A 13 8.97 11.34 -18.67
N LYS A 14 8.60 11.09 -19.93
CA LYS A 14 7.45 11.71 -20.59
C LYS A 14 6.23 10.80 -20.61
N SER A 15 6.36 9.55 -20.20
CA SER A 15 5.31 8.53 -20.34
C SER A 15 3.98 8.96 -19.71
N TRP A 16 4.01 9.45 -18.46
CA TRP A 16 2.80 9.91 -17.76
C TRP A 16 2.22 11.21 -18.33
N ASP A 17 3.08 12.15 -18.74
CA ASP A 17 2.64 13.41 -19.33
C ASP A 17 1.96 13.17 -20.69
N ASN A 18 2.53 12.31 -21.52
CA ASN A 18 1.94 11.88 -22.78
C ASN A 18 0.57 11.22 -22.54
N TYR A 19 0.48 10.28 -21.59
CA TYR A 19 -0.82 9.68 -21.24
C TYR A 19 -1.87 10.72 -20.86
N ARG A 20 -1.49 11.72 -20.05
CA ARG A 20 -2.42 12.77 -19.62
C ARG A 20 -2.93 13.63 -20.78
N ASN A 21 -2.08 13.88 -21.77
CA ASN A 21 -2.41 14.66 -22.96
C ASN A 21 -3.29 13.88 -23.95
N ASP A 22 -3.07 12.57 -24.08
CA ASP A 22 -3.70 11.75 -25.11
C ASP A 22 -4.97 11.00 -24.62
N GLN A 23 -5.20 10.94 -23.30
CA GLN A 23 -6.35 10.23 -22.75
C GLN A 23 -7.69 10.87 -23.16
N LYS A 24 -8.68 10.01 -23.42
CA LYS A 24 -10.06 10.45 -23.66
C LYS A 24 -10.68 10.97 -22.36
N LEU A 25 -11.04 12.24 -22.36
CA LEU A 25 -11.69 12.89 -21.22
C LEU A 25 -13.19 12.62 -21.19
N VAL A 26 -13.74 12.43 -19.99
CA VAL A 26 -15.18 12.43 -19.75
C VAL A 26 -15.57 13.81 -19.23
N ASN A 27 -16.46 14.49 -19.95
CA ASN A 27 -17.02 15.77 -19.50
C ASN A 27 -17.60 15.63 -18.08
N PRO A 28 -17.36 16.58 -17.15
CA PRO A 28 -17.86 16.51 -15.77
C PRO A 28 -19.36 16.18 -15.66
N SER A 29 -20.19 16.77 -16.50
CA SER A 29 -21.65 16.53 -16.52
C SER A 29 -22.05 15.12 -16.97
N ASN A 30 -21.18 14.42 -17.71
CA ASN A 30 -21.40 13.06 -18.18
C ASN A 30 -20.90 12.01 -17.19
N LYS A 31 -20.05 12.36 -16.22
CA LYS A 31 -19.48 11.39 -15.26
C LYS A 31 -20.55 10.68 -14.44
N ARG A 32 -21.60 11.40 -14.05
CA ARG A 32 -22.80 10.90 -13.36
C ARG A 32 -23.65 9.90 -14.15
N LYS A 33 -23.35 9.65 -15.43
CA LYS A 33 -23.98 8.58 -16.22
C LYS A 33 -23.30 7.23 -16.03
N TYR A 34 -22.09 7.21 -15.47
CA TYR A 34 -21.31 6.00 -15.28
C TYR A 34 -21.36 5.54 -13.83
N LYS A 35 -21.38 4.22 -13.65
CA LYS A 35 -21.35 3.54 -12.36
C LYS A 35 -20.06 2.74 -12.20
N ILE A 36 -19.37 2.94 -11.08
CA ILE A 36 -18.11 2.27 -10.77
C ILE A 36 -18.28 1.44 -9.51
N LEU A 37 -17.89 0.16 -9.58
CA LEU A 37 -17.89 -0.73 -8.42
C LEU A 37 -16.47 -0.82 -7.86
N VAL A 38 -16.30 -0.53 -6.58
CA VAL A 38 -15.01 -0.60 -5.88
C VAL A 38 -15.10 -1.69 -4.81
N VAL A 39 -14.32 -2.75 -4.96
CA VAL A 39 -14.27 -3.85 -3.99
C VAL A 39 -13.03 -3.70 -3.12
N GLY A 40 -13.24 -3.45 -1.83
CA GLY A 40 -12.21 -3.16 -0.85
C GLY A 40 -12.14 -1.66 -0.53
N SER A 41 -11.99 -1.35 0.76
CA SER A 41 -12.07 0.02 1.27
C SER A 41 -10.84 0.43 2.10
N GLY A 42 -9.69 -0.20 1.82
CA GLY A 42 -8.39 0.25 2.35
C GLY A 42 -7.93 1.56 1.70
N LEU A 43 -6.67 1.94 1.88
CA LEU A 43 -6.17 3.21 1.31
C LEU A 43 -6.44 3.33 -0.20
N ALA A 44 -6.14 2.28 -0.97
CA ALA A 44 -6.36 2.30 -2.42
C ALA A 44 -7.85 2.43 -2.79
N GLY A 45 -8.70 1.55 -2.25
CA GLY A 45 -10.12 1.52 -2.60
C GLY A 45 -10.93 2.67 -2.00
N GLY A 46 -10.68 3.01 -0.73
CA GLY A 46 -11.34 4.11 -0.04
C GLY A 46 -10.96 5.48 -0.62
N ALA A 47 -9.68 5.74 -0.86
CA ALA A 47 -9.26 6.98 -1.52
C ALA A 47 -9.72 7.03 -2.98
N GLY A 48 -9.64 5.91 -3.70
CA GLY A 48 -10.13 5.79 -5.07
C GLY A 48 -11.64 6.07 -5.18
N ALA A 49 -12.45 5.45 -4.33
CA ALA A 49 -13.89 5.68 -4.28
C ALA A 49 -14.22 7.13 -3.92
N ALA A 50 -13.52 7.72 -2.95
CA ALA A 50 -13.71 9.12 -2.58
C ALA A 50 -13.36 10.07 -3.73
N SER A 51 -12.21 9.88 -4.40
CA SER A 51 -11.82 10.72 -5.54
C SER A 51 -12.74 10.54 -6.75
N LEU A 52 -13.20 9.33 -7.04
CA LEU A 52 -14.16 9.08 -8.13
C LEU A 52 -15.54 9.70 -7.82
N GLY A 53 -16.02 9.57 -6.59
CA GLY A 53 -17.25 10.21 -6.14
C GLY A 53 -17.15 11.74 -6.20
N GLU A 54 -16.01 12.31 -5.81
CA GLU A 54 -15.74 13.75 -5.91
C GLU A 54 -15.68 14.26 -7.35
N LEU A 55 -15.21 13.42 -8.28
CA LEU A 55 -15.26 13.73 -9.72
C LEU A 55 -16.70 13.68 -10.28
N GLY A 56 -17.66 13.14 -9.55
CA GLY A 56 -19.08 13.07 -9.93
C GLY A 56 -19.54 11.75 -10.55
N TYR A 57 -18.76 10.68 -10.42
CA TYR A 57 -19.20 9.32 -10.78
C TYR A 57 -20.16 8.76 -9.73
N ASN A 58 -21.04 7.83 -10.12
CA ASN A 58 -21.78 7.02 -9.14
C ASN A 58 -20.90 5.85 -8.72
N VAL A 59 -20.59 5.72 -7.44
CA VAL A 59 -19.66 4.71 -6.95
C VAL A 59 -20.33 3.82 -5.91
N ASP A 60 -20.31 2.51 -6.10
CA ASP A 60 -20.67 1.56 -5.05
C ASP A 60 -19.38 0.96 -4.48
N CYS A 61 -19.14 1.18 -3.19
CA CYS A 61 -17.94 0.72 -2.50
C CYS A 61 -18.29 -0.41 -1.52
N PHE A 62 -17.66 -1.56 -1.70
CA PHE A 62 -17.94 -2.79 -0.96
C PHE A 62 -16.79 -3.15 -0.02
N CYS A 63 -17.10 -3.56 1.21
CA CYS A 63 -16.11 -4.14 2.11
C CYS A 63 -16.71 -5.18 3.05
N TYR A 64 -15.96 -6.23 3.37
CA TYR A 64 -16.41 -7.25 4.32
C TYR A 64 -16.29 -6.79 5.79
N GLN A 65 -15.53 -5.72 6.05
CA GLN A 65 -15.45 -5.10 7.36
C GLN A 65 -16.77 -4.41 7.73
N ASP A 66 -17.02 -4.24 9.03
CA ASP A 66 -18.11 -3.42 9.55
C ASP A 66 -17.92 -1.92 9.23
N SER A 67 -16.68 -1.48 9.08
CA SER A 67 -16.34 -0.10 8.74
C SER A 67 -15.07 -0.05 7.88
N PRO A 68 -15.00 0.85 6.87
CA PRO A 68 -13.81 1.03 6.05
C PRO A 68 -12.52 1.30 6.83
N ARG A 69 -12.63 1.93 8.01
CA ARG A 69 -11.50 2.24 8.89
C ARG A 69 -10.76 1.01 9.42
N ARG A 70 -11.32 -0.20 9.27
CA ARG A 70 -10.71 -1.45 9.77
C ARG A 70 -9.92 -2.21 8.68
N ALA A 71 -9.75 -1.64 7.50
CA ALA A 71 -8.89 -2.21 6.48
C ALA A 71 -7.43 -2.30 6.98
N HIS A 72 -6.67 -3.28 6.47
CA HIS A 72 -5.31 -3.56 6.95
C HIS A 72 -4.34 -2.36 6.83
N SER A 73 -4.62 -1.40 5.95
CA SER A 73 -3.87 -0.15 5.83
C SER A 73 -3.68 0.58 7.16
N ILE A 74 -4.58 0.40 8.14
CA ILE A 74 -4.44 0.98 9.50
C ILE A 74 -3.17 0.51 10.22
N GLY A 75 -2.66 -0.69 9.88
CA GLY A 75 -1.50 -1.30 10.53
C GLY A 75 -0.14 -0.80 10.03
N ALA A 76 -0.11 0.07 9.00
CA ALA A 76 1.16 0.63 8.53
C ALA A 76 1.69 1.68 9.51
N GLN A 77 2.99 1.64 9.79
CA GLN A 77 3.63 2.47 10.82
C GLN A 77 4.65 3.45 10.21
N GLY A 78 5.56 2.91 9.41
CA GLY A 78 6.81 3.56 8.98
C GLY A 78 6.70 4.83 8.14
N GLY A 79 5.65 5.02 7.36
CA GLY A 79 5.44 6.26 6.61
C GLY A 79 5.05 6.07 5.15
N ILE A 80 5.10 7.15 4.39
CA ILE A 80 4.86 7.20 2.95
C ILE A 80 6.00 7.97 2.26
N ASN A 81 6.57 7.39 1.22
CA ASN A 81 7.64 8.04 0.45
C ASN A 81 7.05 8.97 -0.61
N ALA A 82 7.63 10.16 -0.76
CA ALA A 82 7.35 11.05 -1.87
C ALA A 82 8.58 11.89 -2.23
N ALA A 83 8.73 12.24 -3.50
CA ALA A 83 9.86 13.00 -4.02
C ALA A 83 9.78 14.51 -3.71
N LYS A 84 9.28 14.86 -2.51
CA LYS A 84 9.00 16.23 -2.10
C LYS A 84 10.08 16.69 -1.11
N ASN A 85 11.03 17.45 -1.64
CA ASN A 85 12.27 17.79 -0.97
C ASN A 85 12.13 19.02 -0.04
N TYR A 86 11.54 18.83 1.15
CA TYR A 86 11.58 19.85 2.22
C TYR A 86 12.98 20.02 2.84
N PRO A 87 13.74 18.95 3.16
CA PRO A 87 15.05 19.07 3.79
C PRO A 87 16.14 19.66 2.90
N SER A 88 15.88 19.82 1.59
CA SER A 88 16.86 20.26 0.58
C SER A 88 18.09 19.34 0.46
N ASP A 89 17.92 18.03 0.66
CA ASP A 89 18.99 17.01 0.59
C ASP A 89 19.26 16.47 -0.83
N GLY A 90 18.78 17.19 -1.84
CA GLY A 90 18.86 16.82 -3.25
C GLY A 90 17.88 15.75 -3.71
N ASP A 91 16.81 15.44 -2.96
CA ASP A 91 15.77 14.54 -3.45
C ASP A 91 15.09 15.05 -4.74
N SER A 92 14.66 14.12 -5.59
CA SER A 92 14.02 14.39 -6.88
C SER A 92 13.17 13.20 -7.35
N ILE A 93 12.28 13.47 -8.33
CA ILE A 93 11.47 12.44 -8.99
C ILE A 93 12.36 11.31 -9.53
N TYR A 94 13.47 11.67 -10.16
CA TYR A 94 14.41 10.70 -10.71
C TYR A 94 15.02 9.80 -9.64
N ARG A 95 15.42 10.35 -8.48
CA ARG A 95 15.98 9.54 -7.39
C ARG A 95 14.96 8.57 -6.81
N LEU A 96 13.72 9.01 -6.56
CA LEU A 96 12.65 8.10 -6.12
C LEU A 96 12.35 7.01 -7.17
N PHE A 97 12.32 7.39 -8.45
CA PHE A 97 12.18 6.44 -9.55
C PHE A 97 13.31 5.40 -9.56
N TYR A 98 14.56 5.85 -9.55
CA TYR A 98 15.74 5.00 -9.61
C TYR A 98 15.81 4.05 -8.41
N ASP A 99 15.61 4.54 -7.19
CA ASP A 99 15.62 3.71 -5.98
C ASP A 99 14.50 2.65 -6.02
N THR A 100 13.35 2.98 -6.60
CA THR A 100 12.22 2.05 -6.72
C THR A 100 12.45 0.99 -7.81
N VAL A 101 13.06 1.34 -8.95
CA VAL A 101 13.45 0.39 -10.00
C VAL A 101 14.54 -0.55 -9.49
N LYS A 102 15.58 0.00 -8.88
CA LYS A 102 16.67 -0.78 -8.28
C LYS A 102 16.17 -1.67 -7.14
N GLY A 103 15.32 -1.14 -6.26
CA GLY A 103 14.71 -1.89 -5.15
C GLY A 103 13.74 -2.99 -5.60
N GLY A 104 13.13 -2.83 -6.79
CA GLY A 104 12.36 -3.87 -7.46
C GLY A 104 13.20 -4.87 -8.25
N ASP A 105 14.53 -4.85 -8.08
CA ASP A 105 15.51 -5.68 -8.80
C ASP A 105 15.28 -5.65 -10.32
N PHE A 106 15.06 -4.44 -10.85
CA PHE A 106 14.83 -4.13 -12.27
C PHE A 106 13.65 -4.87 -12.92
N ARG A 107 12.72 -5.41 -12.11
CA ARG A 107 11.50 -6.11 -12.58
C ARG A 107 10.24 -5.25 -12.53
N SER A 108 10.35 -4.04 -11.98
CA SER A 108 9.26 -3.07 -11.96
C SER A 108 8.97 -2.54 -13.37
N ARG A 109 7.70 -2.22 -13.64
CA ARG A 109 7.32 -1.50 -14.86
C ARG A 109 7.74 -0.03 -14.74
N GLU A 110 8.80 0.35 -15.43
CA GLU A 110 9.43 1.68 -15.28
C GLU A 110 8.46 2.83 -15.51
N ALA A 111 7.58 2.76 -16.51
CA ALA A 111 6.57 3.79 -16.74
C ALA A 111 5.61 3.98 -15.54
N ASP A 112 5.21 2.88 -14.89
CA ASP A 112 4.35 2.94 -13.69
C ASP A 112 5.12 3.50 -12.49
N VAL A 113 6.40 3.15 -12.35
CA VAL A 113 7.27 3.68 -11.29
C VAL A 113 7.52 5.17 -11.47
N TRP A 114 7.73 5.62 -12.71
CA TRP A 114 7.89 7.05 -13.02
C TRP A 114 6.65 7.84 -12.67
N ARG A 115 5.47 7.34 -13.08
CA ARG A 115 4.18 7.90 -12.68
C ARG A 115 4.05 7.96 -11.17
N LEU A 116 4.39 6.88 -10.45
CA LEU A 116 4.34 6.85 -8.99
C LEU A 116 5.22 7.96 -8.39
N ALA A 117 6.46 8.08 -8.85
CA ALA A 117 7.39 9.09 -8.35
C ALA A 117 6.88 10.51 -8.60
N GLN A 118 6.39 10.80 -9.82
CA GLN A 118 5.86 12.11 -10.19
C GLN A 118 4.57 12.47 -9.42
N VAL A 119 3.65 11.52 -9.24
CA VAL A 119 2.36 11.74 -8.57
C VAL A 119 2.50 11.81 -7.04
N SER A 120 3.55 11.22 -6.47
CA SER A 120 3.77 11.15 -5.01
C SER A 120 3.68 12.50 -4.30
N ASN A 121 4.18 13.58 -4.93
CA ASN A 121 4.14 14.93 -4.36
C ASN A 121 2.71 15.42 -4.16
N ASN A 122 1.84 15.21 -5.15
CA ASN A 122 0.42 15.57 -5.07
C ASN A 122 -0.33 14.72 -4.03
N ILE A 123 0.10 13.47 -3.80
CA ILE A 123 -0.49 12.62 -2.76
C ILE A 123 -0.20 13.17 -1.37
N ILE A 124 1.02 13.66 -1.11
CA ILE A 124 1.32 14.33 0.17
C ILE A 124 0.42 15.55 0.36
N ASP A 125 0.27 16.38 -0.67
CA ASP A 125 -0.59 17.56 -0.60
C ASP A 125 -2.06 17.20 -0.37
N GLN A 126 -2.56 16.14 -1.03
CA GLN A 126 -3.89 15.61 -0.80
C GLN A 126 -4.07 15.13 0.66
N CYS A 127 -3.10 14.41 1.20
CA CYS A 127 -3.15 13.93 2.58
C CYS A 127 -3.15 15.09 3.58
N VAL A 128 -2.32 16.12 3.37
CA VAL A 128 -2.33 17.34 4.20
C VAL A 128 -3.68 18.04 4.12
N ALA A 129 -4.24 18.21 2.92
CA ALA A 129 -5.56 18.82 2.73
C ALA A 129 -6.71 18.02 3.36
N GLN A 130 -6.55 16.70 3.49
CA GLN A 130 -7.47 15.81 4.22
C GLN A 130 -7.28 15.87 5.75
N GLY A 131 -6.32 16.64 6.25
CA GLY A 131 -6.04 16.79 7.67
C GLY A 131 -5.19 15.67 8.27
N VAL A 132 -4.44 14.92 7.45
CA VAL A 132 -3.49 13.92 7.95
C VAL A 132 -2.39 14.63 8.75
N PRO A 133 -2.23 14.34 10.06
CA PRO A 133 -1.28 15.03 10.93
C PRO A 133 0.13 14.48 10.74
N PHE A 134 0.74 14.76 9.59
CA PHE A 134 2.17 14.51 9.39
C PHE A 134 3.02 15.29 10.40
N ALA A 135 4.16 14.71 10.75
CA ALA A 135 5.18 15.34 11.57
C ALA A 135 5.61 16.68 10.96
N ARG A 136 5.96 17.61 11.83
CA ARG A 136 6.35 18.96 11.46
C ARG A 136 7.68 19.30 12.13
N ASP A 137 8.52 20.05 11.42
CA ASP A 137 9.71 20.68 12.00
C ASP A 137 9.32 21.90 12.86
N TYR A 138 10.33 22.54 13.46
CA TYR A 138 10.10 23.72 14.29
C TYR A 138 9.52 24.91 13.51
N ALA A 139 9.80 25.00 12.20
CA ALA A 139 9.29 26.05 11.32
C ALA A 139 7.85 25.76 10.82
N GLY A 140 7.30 24.56 11.08
CA GLY A 140 5.97 24.15 10.64
C GLY A 140 5.94 23.51 9.25
N TYR A 141 7.09 23.26 8.63
CA TYR A 141 7.17 22.44 7.41
C TYR A 141 6.95 20.97 7.73
N LEU A 142 6.61 20.19 6.71
CA LEU A 142 6.50 18.74 6.86
C LEU A 142 7.89 18.16 7.11
N ASP A 143 7.97 17.30 8.13
CA ASP A 143 9.22 16.64 8.49
C ASP A 143 9.33 15.28 7.78
N ASN A 144 10.57 14.88 7.50
CA ASN A 144 10.93 13.66 6.81
C ASN A 144 11.91 12.85 7.65
N ARG A 145 11.85 11.52 7.51
CA ARG A 145 12.84 10.62 8.11
C ARG A 145 13.52 9.75 7.08
N SER A 146 14.69 9.26 7.44
CA SER A 146 15.38 8.19 6.74
C SER A 146 14.59 6.88 6.83
N PHE A 147 14.71 6.06 5.78
CA PHE A 147 14.09 4.75 5.68
C PHE A 147 14.96 3.85 4.81
N GLY A 148 14.82 2.52 4.94
CA GLY A 148 15.73 1.58 4.31
C GLY A 148 15.78 1.72 2.78
N GLY A 149 16.99 1.62 2.24
CA GLY A 149 17.21 1.60 0.79
C GLY A 149 17.19 2.97 0.10
N ALA A 150 17.14 4.07 0.84
CA ALA A 150 17.30 5.43 0.31
C ALA A 150 18.48 6.15 0.98
N GLN A 151 19.15 7.03 0.23
CA GLN A 151 20.22 7.90 0.75
C GLN A 151 19.73 9.30 1.14
N VAL A 152 18.44 9.56 0.96
CA VAL A 152 17.77 10.85 1.25
C VAL A 152 16.59 10.63 2.20
N SER A 153 16.21 11.67 2.92
CA SER A 153 15.09 11.67 3.86
C SER A 153 13.80 12.07 3.14
N ARG A 154 13.06 11.07 2.66
CA ARG A 154 11.82 11.29 1.86
C ARG A 154 10.57 10.61 2.41
N THR A 155 10.67 10.01 3.59
CA THR A 155 9.54 9.32 4.22
C THR A 155 8.77 10.28 5.11
N PHE A 156 7.56 10.65 4.69
CA PHE A 156 6.61 11.42 5.49
C PHE A 156 5.92 10.50 6.50
N TYR A 157 5.72 10.97 7.73
CA TYR A 157 5.25 10.12 8.81
C TYR A 157 4.37 10.83 9.82
N ALA A 158 3.54 10.07 10.52
CA ALA A 158 2.82 10.50 11.71
C ALA A 158 3.22 9.60 12.88
N ARG A 159 4.39 9.88 13.46
CA ARG A 159 5.07 9.01 14.46
C ARG A 159 5.08 7.54 14.01
N GLY A 160 4.57 6.61 14.83
CA GLY A 160 4.43 5.19 14.52
C GLY A 160 3.05 4.79 13.98
N GLN A 161 2.20 5.74 13.58
CA GLN A 161 0.79 5.52 13.26
C GLN A 161 0.40 6.04 11.87
N THR A 162 1.37 6.17 10.96
CA THR A 162 1.13 6.83 9.66
C THR A 162 0.00 6.17 8.87
N GLY A 163 -0.05 4.84 8.81
CA GLY A 163 -1.13 4.11 8.13
C GLY A 163 -2.51 4.36 8.72
N GLN A 164 -2.60 4.45 10.04
CA GLN A 164 -3.84 4.80 10.73
C GLN A 164 -4.30 6.21 10.34
N GLN A 165 -3.41 7.19 10.37
CA GLN A 165 -3.74 8.57 10.04
C GLN A 165 -4.12 8.74 8.56
N LEU A 166 -3.38 8.10 7.66
CA LEU A 166 -3.71 8.08 6.23
C LEU A 166 -5.08 7.45 5.97
N LEU A 167 -5.38 6.30 6.61
CA LEU A 167 -6.66 5.62 6.41
C LEU A 167 -7.82 6.43 6.97
N LEU A 168 -7.65 7.12 8.10
CA LEU A 168 -8.66 8.02 8.65
C LEU A 168 -8.89 9.23 7.75
N GLY A 169 -7.85 9.79 7.12
CA GLY A 169 -7.97 10.85 6.11
C GLY A 169 -8.77 10.38 4.89
N ALA A 170 -8.43 9.22 4.33
CA ALA A 170 -9.17 8.61 3.22
C ALA A 170 -10.62 8.27 3.60
N TYR A 171 -10.84 7.75 4.82
CA TYR A 171 -12.16 7.46 5.37
C TYR A 171 -13.01 8.72 5.51
N SER A 172 -12.45 9.81 6.01
CA SER A 172 -13.13 11.10 6.13
C SER A 172 -13.58 11.63 4.75
N ALA A 173 -12.68 11.56 3.76
CA ALA A 173 -13.01 11.92 2.37
C ALA A 173 -14.11 11.02 1.80
N LEU A 174 -14.06 9.71 2.05
CA LEU A 174 -15.09 8.75 1.66
C LEU A 174 -16.44 9.07 2.32
N SER A 175 -16.46 9.32 3.63
CA SER A 175 -17.67 9.71 4.38
C SER A 175 -18.30 11.00 3.85
N ARG A 176 -17.49 11.97 3.42
CA ARG A 176 -17.99 13.18 2.74
C ARG A 176 -18.74 12.82 1.46
N GLN A 177 -18.21 11.91 0.64
CA GLN A 177 -18.87 11.48 -0.59
C GLN A 177 -20.12 10.63 -0.35
N ILE A 178 -20.14 9.81 0.71
CA ILE A 178 -21.34 9.10 1.15
C ILE A 178 -22.43 10.10 1.54
N LYS A 179 -22.09 11.13 2.32
CA LYS A 179 -23.01 12.23 2.66
C LYS A 179 -23.54 12.94 1.41
N ASN A 180 -22.68 13.14 0.41
CA ASN A 180 -23.03 13.77 -0.86
C ASN A 180 -23.77 12.82 -1.83
N LYS A 181 -23.99 11.56 -1.46
CA LYS A 181 -24.67 10.52 -2.25
C LYS A 181 -23.99 10.19 -3.59
N THR A 182 -22.72 10.55 -3.76
CA THR A 182 -21.91 10.13 -4.91
C THR A 182 -21.28 8.75 -4.70
N VAL A 183 -21.15 8.33 -3.43
CA VAL A 183 -20.71 6.99 -3.05
C VAL A 183 -21.79 6.29 -2.22
N THR A 184 -22.17 5.09 -2.60
CA THR A 184 -22.96 4.15 -1.80
C THR A 184 -22.03 3.15 -1.13
N MET A 185 -22.10 3.02 0.19
CA MET A 185 -21.24 2.10 0.95
C MET A 185 -22.00 0.82 1.30
N HIS A 186 -21.44 -0.32 0.91
CA HIS A 186 -21.92 -1.66 1.24
C HIS A 186 -20.93 -2.32 2.20
N SER A 187 -21.09 -2.07 3.50
CA SER A 187 -20.28 -2.71 4.55
C SER A 187 -20.82 -4.10 4.88
N ARG A 188 -19.95 -4.95 5.45
CA ARG A 188 -20.24 -6.38 5.68
C ARG A 188 -20.70 -7.10 4.42
N THR A 189 -20.09 -6.78 3.28
CA THR A 189 -20.42 -7.37 1.99
C THR A 189 -19.18 -8.00 1.38
N GLU A 190 -19.26 -9.29 1.05
CA GLU A 190 -18.18 -10.05 0.43
C GLU A 190 -18.47 -10.30 -1.05
N MET A 191 -17.50 -10.03 -1.92
CA MET A 191 -17.59 -10.41 -3.33
C MET A 191 -17.48 -11.94 -3.48
N LEU A 192 -18.51 -12.56 -4.04
CA LEU A 192 -18.53 -13.98 -4.38
C LEU A 192 -17.98 -14.26 -5.77
N ASP A 193 -18.27 -13.39 -6.74
CA ASP A 193 -17.88 -13.61 -8.14
C ASP A 193 -17.77 -12.31 -8.95
N LEU A 194 -17.01 -12.34 -10.05
CA LEU A 194 -16.90 -11.26 -11.03
C LEU A 194 -17.82 -11.56 -12.22
N VAL A 195 -18.72 -10.66 -12.59
CA VAL A 195 -19.56 -10.83 -13.78
C VAL A 195 -18.80 -10.33 -15.00
N VAL A 196 -18.56 -11.23 -15.96
CA VAL A 196 -17.85 -10.94 -17.21
C VAL A 196 -18.78 -11.22 -18.38
N VAL A 197 -18.94 -10.25 -19.28
CA VAL A 197 -19.74 -10.35 -20.51
C VAL A 197 -18.83 -9.92 -21.67
N ASP A 198 -18.72 -10.77 -22.70
CA ASP A 198 -17.87 -10.53 -23.87
C ASP A 198 -16.42 -10.16 -23.53
N GLY A 199 -15.86 -10.81 -22.50
CA GLY A 199 -14.50 -10.55 -22.02
C GLY A 199 -14.33 -9.25 -21.21
N VAL A 200 -15.42 -8.52 -20.93
CA VAL A 200 -15.40 -7.27 -20.16
C VAL A 200 -16.05 -7.47 -18.79
N ALA A 201 -15.40 -6.99 -17.73
CA ALA A 201 -16.02 -6.95 -16.40
C ALA A 201 -17.20 -5.98 -16.37
N LYS A 202 -18.40 -6.50 -16.09
CA LYS A 202 -19.67 -5.74 -16.11
C LYS A 202 -20.40 -5.70 -14.77
N GLY A 203 -19.86 -6.36 -13.75
CA GLY A 203 -20.47 -6.38 -12.45
C GLY A 203 -19.79 -7.33 -11.48
N ILE A 204 -20.39 -7.47 -10.30
CA ILE A 204 -19.98 -8.40 -9.26
C ILE A 204 -21.21 -9.06 -8.63
N THR A 205 -21.06 -10.30 -8.19
CA THR A 205 -22.01 -10.96 -7.29
C THR A 205 -21.45 -10.90 -5.89
N VAL A 206 -22.27 -10.50 -4.93
CA VAL A 206 -21.86 -10.29 -3.54
C VAL A 206 -22.79 -11.00 -2.57
N ARG A 207 -22.30 -11.22 -1.35
CA ARG A 207 -23.06 -11.76 -0.22
C ARG A 207 -23.02 -10.77 0.94
N ASN A 208 -24.18 -10.47 1.49
CA ASN A 208 -24.29 -9.77 2.77
C ASN A 208 -23.93 -10.74 3.90
N LEU A 209 -22.92 -10.40 4.70
CA LEU A 209 -22.41 -11.26 5.77
C LEU A 209 -23.29 -11.28 7.02
N MET A 210 -24.26 -10.36 7.12
CA MET A 210 -25.24 -10.33 8.21
C MET A 210 -26.49 -11.15 7.87
N THR A 211 -27.02 -10.98 6.66
CA THR A 211 -28.29 -11.61 6.26
C THR A 211 -28.11 -12.90 5.46
N GLY A 212 -26.93 -13.11 4.86
CA GLY A 212 -26.67 -14.22 3.94
C GLY A 212 -27.21 -13.99 2.52
N GLU A 213 -27.93 -12.89 2.29
CA GLU A 213 -28.50 -12.55 0.98
C GLU A 213 -27.42 -12.40 -0.09
N ILE A 214 -27.71 -12.91 -1.28
CA ILE A 214 -26.85 -12.85 -2.45
C ILE A 214 -27.50 -11.95 -3.49
N GLU A 215 -26.77 -10.95 -3.94
CA GLU A 215 -27.22 -9.98 -4.92
C GLU A 215 -26.15 -9.74 -5.98
N SER A 216 -26.55 -9.21 -7.14
CA SER A 216 -25.63 -8.85 -8.21
C SER A 216 -25.71 -7.36 -8.51
N HIS A 217 -24.55 -6.73 -8.65
CA HIS A 217 -24.40 -5.31 -8.95
C HIS A 217 -23.76 -5.15 -10.31
N TRP A 218 -24.38 -4.36 -11.19
CA TRP A 218 -23.79 -3.96 -12.47
C TRP A 218 -22.94 -2.69 -12.32
N GLY A 219 -21.96 -2.52 -13.20
CA GLY A 219 -21.18 -1.29 -13.31
C GLY A 219 -20.42 -1.20 -14.63
N ASP A 220 -20.08 0.03 -15.02
CA ASP A 220 -19.29 0.32 -16.22
C ASP A 220 -17.80 -0.03 -16.02
N ALA A 221 -17.34 -0.01 -14.76
CA ALA A 221 -16.02 -0.44 -14.36
C ALA A 221 -16.04 -1.12 -12.99
N VAL A 222 -15.16 -2.11 -12.80
CA VAL A 222 -14.93 -2.80 -11.53
C VAL A 222 -13.48 -2.61 -11.10
N ILE A 223 -13.27 -2.07 -9.91
CA ILE A 223 -11.95 -1.85 -9.30
C ILE A 223 -11.79 -2.82 -8.14
N LEU A 224 -10.81 -3.71 -8.22
CA LEU A 224 -10.45 -4.62 -7.14
C LEU A 224 -9.29 -4.03 -6.33
N ALA A 225 -9.58 -3.61 -5.10
CA ALA A 225 -8.64 -3.04 -4.13
C ALA A 225 -8.64 -3.84 -2.82
N THR A 226 -8.58 -5.17 -2.94
CA THR A 226 -8.91 -6.12 -1.85
C THR A 226 -7.75 -6.55 -0.95
N GLY A 227 -6.58 -5.94 -1.09
CA GLY A 227 -5.41 -6.25 -0.25
C GLY A 227 -4.63 -7.50 -0.67
N GLY A 228 -3.76 -7.98 0.23
CA GLY A 228 -2.82 -9.07 -0.02
C GLY A 228 -3.39 -10.48 0.18
N TYR A 229 -2.50 -11.48 0.27
CA TYR A 229 -2.80 -12.91 0.30
C TYR A 229 -2.28 -13.64 1.56
N VAL A 230 -2.56 -13.10 2.76
CA VAL A 230 -2.04 -13.63 4.05
C VAL A 230 -2.29 -15.11 4.27
N ASN A 231 -3.46 -15.62 3.86
CA ASN A 231 -3.93 -16.97 4.22
C ASN A 231 -3.09 -18.12 3.63
N VAL A 232 -2.05 -17.82 2.84
CA VAL A 232 -1.11 -18.84 2.35
C VAL A 232 0.10 -19.04 3.27
N PHE A 233 0.32 -18.15 4.25
CA PHE A 233 1.41 -18.23 5.21
C PHE A 233 0.89 -18.49 6.62
N TYR A 234 1.58 -19.35 7.37
CA TYR A 234 1.24 -19.64 8.77
C TYR A 234 1.56 -18.44 9.69
N LEU A 235 2.72 -17.80 9.53
CA LEU A 235 3.11 -16.61 10.27
C LEU A 235 3.10 -15.37 9.36
N SER A 236 2.37 -14.33 9.75
CA SER A 236 2.33 -13.08 8.99
C SER A 236 1.96 -11.85 9.81
N THR A 237 2.45 -10.68 9.41
CA THR A 237 2.05 -9.38 9.97
C THR A 237 0.71 -8.87 9.44
N ASN A 238 0.19 -9.49 8.37
CA ASN A 238 -1.04 -9.05 7.72
C ASN A 238 -2.28 -9.33 8.59
N ALA A 239 -3.34 -8.54 8.41
CA ALA A 239 -4.62 -8.85 9.03
C ALA A 239 -5.26 -10.08 8.37
N MET A 240 -5.89 -10.96 9.17
CA MET A 240 -6.52 -12.22 8.74
C MET A 240 -7.50 -12.09 7.57
N GLY A 241 -8.12 -10.93 7.37
CA GLY A 241 -9.02 -10.70 6.24
C GLY A 241 -8.33 -10.51 4.89
N SER A 242 -7.00 -10.41 4.84
CA SER A 242 -6.23 -10.18 3.61
C SER A 242 -6.13 -11.46 2.77
N SER A 243 -7.24 -11.92 2.20
CA SER A 243 -7.39 -13.29 1.69
C SER A 243 -7.25 -13.43 0.17
N VAL A 244 -6.97 -12.35 -0.57
CA VAL A 244 -6.82 -12.28 -2.05
C VAL A 244 -7.96 -12.87 -2.89
N THR A 245 -9.05 -13.33 -2.28
CA THR A 245 -10.05 -14.16 -2.95
C THR A 245 -10.71 -13.47 -4.15
N ALA A 246 -10.96 -12.17 -4.09
CA ALA A 246 -11.54 -11.40 -5.19
C ALA A 246 -10.62 -11.35 -6.43
N ILE A 247 -9.33 -11.08 -6.23
CA ILE A 247 -8.33 -11.07 -7.32
C ILE A 247 -8.19 -12.49 -7.90
N TRP A 248 -8.18 -13.51 -7.04
CA TRP A 248 -8.13 -14.90 -7.49
C TRP A 248 -9.35 -15.31 -8.31
N LYS A 249 -10.56 -14.86 -7.93
CA LYS A 249 -11.80 -15.08 -8.71
C LYS A 249 -11.71 -14.40 -10.08
N ALA A 250 -11.19 -13.17 -10.15
CA ALA A 250 -10.95 -12.51 -11.42
C ALA A 250 -9.94 -13.28 -12.29
N ALA A 251 -8.88 -13.82 -11.69
CA ALA A 251 -7.89 -14.63 -12.39
C ALA A 251 -8.50 -15.91 -12.99
N LYS A 252 -9.39 -16.59 -12.24
CA LYS A 252 -10.16 -17.73 -12.74
C LYS A 252 -11.09 -17.38 -13.92
N LYS A 253 -11.38 -16.10 -14.14
CA LYS A 253 -12.17 -15.60 -15.28
C LYS A 253 -11.33 -15.00 -16.41
N GLY A 254 -10.04 -15.32 -16.43
CA GLY A 254 -9.14 -14.93 -17.53
C GLY A 254 -8.33 -13.66 -17.28
N ALA A 255 -8.44 -13.02 -16.11
CA ALA A 255 -7.51 -11.95 -15.74
C ALA A 255 -6.12 -12.55 -15.47
N TYR A 256 -5.06 -11.84 -15.88
CA TYR A 256 -3.69 -12.26 -15.56
C TYR A 256 -3.33 -11.87 -14.13
N MET A 257 -2.64 -12.77 -13.42
CA MET A 257 -2.07 -12.54 -12.10
C MET A 257 -0.54 -12.58 -12.19
N ALA A 258 0.12 -11.47 -11.91
CA ALA A 258 1.58 -11.35 -12.03
C ALA A 258 2.28 -11.62 -10.70
N ASN A 259 3.41 -12.33 -10.77
CA ASN A 259 4.39 -12.51 -9.69
C ASN A 259 3.82 -12.91 -8.31
N PRO A 260 2.92 -13.92 -8.22
CA PRO A 260 2.40 -14.36 -6.93
C PRO A 260 3.49 -14.93 -6.01
N CYS A 261 4.63 -15.35 -6.57
CA CYS A 261 5.79 -15.82 -5.81
C CYS A 261 6.64 -14.70 -5.20
N TYR A 262 6.44 -13.43 -5.57
CA TYR A 262 7.23 -12.32 -5.03
C TYR A 262 6.63 -11.90 -3.69
N THR A 263 6.97 -12.65 -2.64
CA THR A 263 6.57 -12.38 -1.26
C THR A 263 7.70 -11.70 -0.50
N GLN A 264 7.40 -10.58 0.15
CA GLN A 264 8.35 -9.87 0.97
C GLN A 264 8.28 -10.33 2.44
N ILE A 265 9.43 -10.65 3.02
CA ILE A 265 9.57 -10.96 4.45
C ILE A 265 10.12 -9.73 5.15
N HIS A 266 9.38 -9.21 6.13
CA HIS A 266 9.84 -8.10 6.95
C HIS A 266 10.87 -8.61 7.98
N PRO A 267 12.02 -7.92 8.16
CA PRO A 267 13.11 -8.42 9.00
C PRO A 267 12.76 -8.47 10.49
N THR A 268 11.87 -7.58 10.95
CA THR A 268 11.57 -7.40 12.38
C THR A 268 10.09 -7.53 12.68
N CYS A 269 9.74 -8.42 13.61
CA CYS A 269 8.41 -8.57 14.18
C CYS A 269 8.53 -9.04 15.64
N ILE A 270 7.49 -8.83 16.44
CA ILE A 270 7.45 -9.36 17.80
C ILE A 270 7.37 -10.89 17.70
N PRO A 271 8.22 -11.65 18.41
CA PRO A 271 8.20 -13.11 18.43
C PRO A 271 6.82 -13.67 18.81
N VAL A 272 6.56 -14.90 18.41
CA VAL A 272 5.35 -15.62 18.82
C VAL A 272 5.34 -15.84 20.32
N HIS A 273 4.18 -15.69 20.95
CA HIS A 273 3.98 -16.03 22.35
C HIS A 273 3.43 -17.46 22.54
N GLY A 274 2.98 -18.12 21.45
CA GLY A 274 2.54 -19.53 21.48
C GLY A 274 2.01 -20.03 20.13
N ASP A 275 1.75 -21.33 20.05
CA ASP A 275 1.47 -22.06 18.79
C ASP A 275 0.10 -21.75 18.15
N ALA A 276 -0.79 -21.06 18.86
CA ALA A 276 -2.06 -20.61 18.30
C ALA A 276 -1.93 -19.25 17.56
N GLN A 277 -0.76 -18.60 17.61
CA GLN A 277 -0.55 -17.27 17.06
C GLN A 277 -0.02 -17.34 15.61
N SER A 278 -0.89 -17.06 14.64
CA SER A 278 -0.51 -16.89 13.23
C SER A 278 -0.24 -15.43 12.84
N LYS A 279 -0.84 -14.48 13.57
CA LYS A 279 -0.66 -13.04 13.33
C LYS A 279 0.45 -12.47 14.21
N LEU A 280 1.47 -11.93 13.56
CA LEU A 280 2.60 -11.26 14.20
C LEU A 280 2.39 -9.75 14.28
N THR A 281 2.92 -9.13 15.33
CA THR A 281 2.94 -7.67 15.44
C THR A 281 4.19 -7.15 14.76
N LEU A 282 3.99 -6.31 13.73
CA LEU A 282 5.08 -5.64 13.04
C LEU A 282 5.82 -4.67 13.97
N MET A 283 7.15 -4.77 13.99
CA MET A 283 8.02 -3.72 14.53
C MET A 283 8.49 -2.85 13.37
N SER A 284 8.09 -1.58 13.35
CA SER A 284 8.35 -0.65 12.25
C SER A 284 9.81 -0.64 11.83
N GLU A 285 10.05 -0.68 10.52
CA GLU A 285 11.38 -0.51 9.94
C GLU A 285 12.05 0.80 10.38
N SER A 286 11.27 1.85 10.68
CA SER A 286 11.79 3.11 11.20
C SER A 286 12.50 2.97 12.55
N LEU A 287 12.25 1.90 13.32
CA LEU A 287 12.99 1.64 14.55
C LEU A 287 14.48 1.43 14.28
N ARG A 288 14.87 1.10 13.05
CA ARG A 288 16.29 0.97 12.68
C ARG A 288 17.03 2.31 12.57
N ASN A 289 16.31 3.44 12.60
CA ASN A 289 16.93 4.75 12.72
C ASN A 289 17.50 4.97 14.12
N ASP A 290 16.82 4.47 15.16
CA ASP A 290 17.18 4.72 16.57
C ASP A 290 17.74 3.47 17.29
N GLY A 291 17.33 2.28 16.85
CA GLY A 291 17.74 0.99 17.39
C GLY A 291 18.58 0.21 16.39
N ARG A 292 19.30 -0.81 16.87
CA ARG A 292 20.26 -1.60 16.08
C ARG A 292 19.86 -3.08 16.04
N ILE A 293 19.95 -3.71 14.87
CA ILE A 293 19.70 -5.15 14.73
C ILE A 293 21.00 -5.91 15.03
N TRP A 294 20.89 -6.95 15.84
CA TRP A 294 21.99 -7.84 16.17
C TRP A 294 21.51 -9.27 16.37
N VAL A 295 22.44 -10.21 16.26
CA VAL A 295 22.27 -11.62 16.64
C VAL A 295 23.40 -12.03 17.59
N PRO A 296 23.22 -13.05 18.45
CA PRO A 296 24.30 -13.53 19.29
C PRO A 296 25.47 -14.03 18.45
N LYS A 297 26.72 -13.76 18.87
CA LYS A 297 27.93 -14.25 18.19
C LYS A 297 28.09 -15.77 18.27
N LYS A 298 27.58 -16.38 19.35
CA LYS A 298 27.68 -17.81 19.62
C LYS A 298 26.30 -18.44 19.53
N ALA A 299 26.22 -19.61 18.90
CA ALA A 299 24.96 -20.34 18.75
C ALA A 299 24.33 -20.75 20.11
N GLU A 300 25.17 -21.01 21.11
CA GLU A 300 24.75 -21.35 22.48
C GLU A 300 23.98 -20.21 23.17
N ASP A 301 24.17 -18.98 22.71
CA ASP A 301 23.51 -17.79 23.27
C ASP A 301 22.16 -17.49 22.60
N CYS A 302 21.78 -18.22 21.54
CA CYS A 302 20.52 -17.97 20.79
C CYS A 302 19.25 -18.17 21.62
N GLU A 303 19.30 -19.03 22.64
CA GLU A 303 18.16 -19.33 23.53
C GLU A 303 18.14 -18.41 24.77
N LYS A 304 19.18 -17.60 24.99
CA LYS A 304 19.26 -16.69 26.14
C LYS A 304 18.35 -15.50 25.95
N HIS A 305 17.88 -14.94 27.06
CA HIS A 305 17.11 -13.70 26.98
C HIS A 305 18.02 -12.56 26.49
N ALA A 306 17.52 -11.72 25.58
CA ALA A 306 18.34 -10.69 24.92
C ALA A 306 19.04 -9.70 25.89
N SER A 307 18.46 -9.48 27.07
CA SER A 307 19.06 -8.62 28.12
C SER A 307 20.26 -9.27 28.83
N GLU A 308 20.43 -10.59 28.72
CA GLU A 308 21.51 -11.35 29.37
C GLU A 308 22.77 -11.41 28.50
N ILE A 309 22.67 -11.07 27.21
CA ILE A 309 23.78 -11.11 26.27
C ILE A 309 24.51 -9.75 26.31
N PRO A 310 25.76 -9.69 26.80
CA PRO A 310 26.54 -8.44 26.85
C PRO A 310 26.76 -7.88 25.45
N GLU A 311 26.92 -6.56 25.33
CA GLU A 311 27.11 -5.91 24.02
C GLU A 311 28.31 -6.47 23.24
N ALA A 312 29.38 -6.84 23.94
CA ALA A 312 30.57 -7.45 23.34
C ALA A 312 30.29 -8.78 22.62
N ASP A 313 29.22 -9.48 23.00
CA ASP A 313 28.81 -10.78 22.44
C ASP A 313 27.72 -10.66 21.37
N ARG A 314 27.36 -9.43 20.97
CA ARG A 314 26.38 -9.14 19.93
C ARG A 314 27.06 -8.91 18.58
N ASP A 315 26.59 -9.56 17.51
CA ASP A 315 27.00 -9.29 16.13
C ASP A 315 25.99 -8.36 15.46
N TYR A 316 26.39 -7.10 15.29
CA TYR A 316 25.69 -6.10 14.48
C TYR A 316 25.96 -6.36 12.99
N TYR A 317 25.47 -7.50 12.50
CA TYR A 317 25.86 -8.06 11.20
C TYR A 317 25.61 -7.14 10.02
N LEU A 318 24.61 -6.25 10.08
CA LEU A 318 24.32 -5.28 9.02
C LEU A 318 25.41 -4.22 8.90
N GLU A 319 25.89 -3.69 10.02
CA GLU A 319 26.95 -2.70 10.05
C GLU A 319 28.28 -3.33 9.62
N ARG A 320 28.53 -4.59 10.01
CA ARG A 320 29.71 -5.35 9.61
C ARG A 320 29.73 -5.69 8.12
N LYS A 321 28.60 -6.17 7.56
CA LYS A 321 28.52 -6.62 6.15
C LYS A 321 28.28 -5.48 5.17
N TYR A 322 27.61 -4.39 5.59
CA TYR A 322 27.17 -3.29 4.71
C TYR A 322 27.52 -1.92 5.30
N PRO A 323 28.81 -1.58 5.45
CA PRO A 323 29.25 -0.38 6.17
C PRO A 323 28.70 0.93 5.59
N SER A 324 28.43 1.00 4.28
CA SER A 324 27.89 2.22 3.65
C SER A 324 26.43 2.51 4.00
N PHE A 325 25.62 1.49 4.29
CA PHE A 325 24.22 1.65 4.71
C PHE A 325 24.03 1.44 6.22
N GLY A 326 24.94 0.70 6.85
CA GLY A 326 24.84 0.31 8.25
C GLY A 326 23.54 -0.42 8.54
N ASN A 327 22.92 -0.05 9.67
CA ASN A 327 21.64 -0.60 10.11
C ASN A 327 20.44 -0.23 9.20
N LEU A 328 20.63 0.69 8.25
CA LEU A 328 19.65 1.09 7.22
C LEU A 328 19.81 0.34 5.89
N ALA A 329 20.55 -0.77 5.90
CA ALA A 329 20.63 -1.70 4.77
C ALA A 329 19.22 -2.10 4.25
N PRO A 330 19.10 -2.41 2.95
CA PRO A 330 17.83 -2.87 2.37
C PRO A 330 17.25 -4.07 3.12
N ARG A 331 15.91 -4.10 3.24
CA ARG A 331 15.22 -5.12 4.03
C ARG A 331 15.48 -6.57 3.60
N ASP A 332 15.68 -6.81 2.29
CA ASP A 332 15.99 -8.14 1.78
C ASP A 332 17.30 -8.68 2.39
N ILE A 333 18.30 -7.82 2.46
CA ILE A 333 19.58 -8.11 3.10
C ILE A 333 19.41 -8.31 4.61
N SER A 334 18.54 -7.53 5.24
CA SER A 334 18.27 -7.64 6.67
C SER A 334 17.55 -8.93 7.06
N SER A 335 16.65 -9.42 6.22
CA SER A 335 15.88 -10.63 6.49
C SER A 335 16.65 -11.93 6.20
N ARG A 336 17.72 -11.87 5.39
CA ARG A 336 18.57 -13.02 5.01
C ARG A 336 19.69 -13.29 6.01
#